data_AF-A0A1M5F284-F1
#
_entry.id   AF-A0A1M5F284-F1
#
_cell.length_a   1.000
_cell.length_b   1.000
_cell.length_c   1.000
_cell.angle_alpha   90.00
_cell.angle_beta   90.00
_cell.angle_gamma   90.00
#
_symmetry.space_group_name_H-M   'P 1'
#
loop_
_entity.id
_entity.type
_entity.pdbx_description
1 polymer ?
#
loop_
_entity_poly.entity_id
_entity_poly.type
_entity_poly.pdbx_seq_one_letter_code
_entity_poly.pdbx_strand_id
1 'polypeptide(L)' 'ELGYLPMSRQARYNLFQLVNALYEYRSVIITTNKEFTAWGEFFHDDNVVVPIVDRLIHHSHIFIMGGESYRLRQKRQG' A
#
# COMPACT_ATOMS: atom_id res chain seq x y z
N GLU A 1 2.79 -6.52 -2.76
CA GLU A 1 1.42 -6.00 -2.73
C GLU A 1 1.03 -5.75 -1.27
N LEU A 2 0.63 -4.53 -0.95
CA LEU A 2 0.20 -4.14 0.40
C LEU A 2 -1.31 -4.38 0.54
N GLY A 3 -1.75 -4.95 1.66
CA GLY A 3 -3.19 -5.13 1.96
C GLY A 3 -3.72 -6.57 1.98
N TYR A 4 -2.90 -7.59 1.67
CA TYR A 4 -3.36 -8.99 1.63
C TYR A 4 -3.21 -9.75 2.97
N LEU A 5 -2.07 -9.59 3.67
CA LEU A 5 -1.79 -10.27 4.94
C LEU A 5 -1.50 -9.25 6.06
N PRO A 6 -2.07 -9.41 7.26
CA PRO A 6 -1.80 -8.49 8.37
C PRO A 6 -0.29 -8.41 8.64
N MET A 7 0.22 -7.19 8.81
CA MET A 7 1.65 -6.98 9.00
C MET A 7 2.04 -7.17 10.46
N SER A 8 3.10 -7.94 10.68
CA SER A 8 3.75 -8.00 12.00
C SER A 8 4.27 -6.62 12.41
N ARG A 9 4.39 -6.36 13.73
CA ARG A 9 4.92 -5.09 14.24
C ARG A 9 6.27 -4.73 13.60
N GLN A 10 7.17 -5.70 13.47
CA GLN A 10 8.47 -5.48 12.84
C GLN A 10 8.35 -5.08 11.37
N ALA A 11 7.49 -5.75 10.60
CA ALA A 11 7.30 -5.43 9.18
C ALA A 11 6.78 -4.00 9.00
N ARG A 12 5.92 -3.53 9.90
CA ARG A 12 5.40 -2.15 9.90
C ARG A 12 6.49 -1.11 10.11
N TYR A 13 7.36 -1.33 11.10
CA TYR A 13 8.51 -0.43 11.33
C TYR A 13 9.51 -0.45 10.17
N ASN A 14 9.78 -1.61 9.58
CA ASN A 14 10.65 -1.71 8.42
C ASN A 14 10.07 -0.93 7.22
N LEU A 15 8.75 -1.02 7.00
CA LEU A 15 8.08 -0.25 5.96
C LEU A 15 8.16 1.25 6.23
N PHE A 16 7.95 1.68 7.47
CA PHE A 16 8.12 3.08 7.86
C PHE A 16 9.53 3.60 7.58
N GLN A 17 10.55 2.85 7.99
CA GLN A 17 11.95 3.22 7.74
C GLN A 17 12.26 3.29 6.24
N LEU A 18 11.75 2.33 5.46
CA LEU A 18 11.91 2.32 4.01
C LEU A 18 11.26 3.56 3.38
N VAL A 19 10.00 3.85 3.72
CA VAL A 19 9.28 5.02 3.19
C VAL A 19 10.00 6.32 3.57
N ASN A 20 10.46 6.46 4.82
CA ASN A 20 11.23 7.63 5.24
C ASN A 20 12.54 7.79 4.49
N ALA A 21 13.26 6.70 4.21
CA ALA A 21 14.54 6.76 3.49
C ALA A 21 14.36 7.15 2.02
N LEU A 22 13.20 6.86 1.43
CA LEU A 22 12.89 7.16 0.03
C LEU A 22 12.22 8.53 -0.14
N TYR A 23 11.47 8.98 0.86
CA TYR A 23 10.70 10.21 0.85
C TYR A 23 11.58 11.42 0.45
N GLU A 24 11.17 12.16 -0.58
CA GLU A 24 11.90 13.29 -1.20
C GLU A 24 13.25 12.96 -1.88
N TYR A 25 13.72 11.70 -1.88
CA TYR A 25 15.01 11.30 -2.47
C TYR A 25 14.89 10.30 -3.64
N ARG A 26 13.84 9.48 -3.66
CA ARG A 26 13.64 8.38 -4.62
C ARG A 26 12.15 8.13 -4.88
N SER A 27 11.79 7.81 -6.12
CA SER A 27 10.44 7.38 -6.47
C SER A 27 10.20 5.92 -6.06
N VAL A 28 9.00 5.62 -5.59
CA VAL A 28 8.54 4.27 -5.27
C VAL A 28 7.19 3.99 -5.94
N ILE A 29 7.03 2.79 -6.49
CA ILE A 29 5.73 2.31 -7.00
C ILE A 29 5.17 1.32 -5.99
N ILE A 30 3.95 1.58 -5.52
CA ILE A 30 3.24 0.71 -4.57
C ILE A 30 1.93 0.27 -5.22
N THR A 31 1.68 -1.04 -5.16
CA THR A 31 0.39 -1.62 -5.52
C THR A 31 -0.32 -2.12 -4.27
N THR A 32 -1.59 -1.75 -4.15
CA THR A 32 -2.46 -2.18 -3.06
C THR A 32 -3.85 -2.47 -3.58
N ASN A 33 -4.50 -3.46 -2.98
CA ASN A 33 -5.90 -3.80 -3.20
C ASN A 33 -6.83 -3.19 -2.12
N LYS A 34 -6.29 -2.29 -1.29
CA LYS A 34 -7.00 -1.63 -0.19
C LYS A 34 -6.85 -0.12 -0.32
N GLU A 35 -7.96 0.59 -0.10
CA GLU A 35 -7.97 2.04 0.07
C GLU A 35 -7.10 2.45 1.26
N PHE A 36 -6.46 3.62 1.20
CA PHE A 36 -5.60 4.11 2.30
C PHE A 36 -6.35 4.24 3.63
N THR A 37 -7.66 4.52 3.61
CA THR A 37 -8.51 4.56 4.80
C THR A 37 -8.61 3.21 5.51
N ALA A 38 -8.48 2.10 4.77
CA ALA A 38 -8.49 0.74 5.32
C ALA A 38 -7.10 0.29 5.82
N TRP A 39 -6.06 1.13 5.72
CA TRP A 39 -4.74 0.76 6.20
C TRP A 39 -4.66 0.77 7.74
N GLY A 40 -5.43 1.59 8.46
CA GLY A 40 -5.46 1.52 9.93
C GLY A 40 -5.76 0.10 10.45
N GLU A 41 -6.78 -0.53 9.88
CA GLU A 41 -7.16 -1.93 10.18
C GLU A 41 -6.07 -2.93 9.79
N PHE A 42 -5.40 -2.72 8.67
CA PHE A 42 -4.34 -3.61 8.19
C PHE A 42 -3.09 -3.58 9.09
N PHE A 43 -2.78 -2.42 9.66
CA PHE A 43 -1.58 -2.21 10.45
C PHE A 43 -1.80 -2.36 11.96
N HIS A 44 -3.03 -2.41 12.48
CA HIS A 44 -3.33 -2.64 13.91
C HIS A 44 -2.60 -1.69 14.89
N ASP A 45 -2.17 -0.50 14.45
CA ASP A 45 -1.53 0.55 15.27
C ASP A 45 -1.46 1.85 14.46
N ASP A 46 -2.39 2.77 14.72
CA ASP A 46 -2.58 3.98 13.89
C ASP A 46 -1.39 4.94 13.93
N ASN A 47 -0.57 4.89 14.99
CA ASN A 47 0.52 5.86 15.20
C ASN A 47 1.59 5.83 14.11
N VAL A 48 1.87 4.65 13.53
CA VAL A 48 2.90 4.48 12.49
C VAL A 48 2.30 4.55 11.09
N VAL A 49 1.00 4.30 10.94
CA VAL A 49 0.30 4.28 9.64
C VAL A 49 0.14 5.66 9.08
N VAL A 50 -0.37 6.58 9.89
CA VAL A 50 -0.68 7.95 9.44
C VAL A 50 0.56 8.62 8.84
N PRO A 51 1.75 8.57 9.49
CA PRO A 51 2.96 9.15 8.90
C PRO A 51 3.47 8.42 7.65
N ILE A 52 3.19 7.12 7.48
CA ILE A 52 3.51 6.40 6.23
C ILE A 52 2.63 6.92 5.10
N VAL A 53 1.31 6.90 5.31
CA VAL A 53 0.34 7.29 4.29
C VAL A 53 0.57 8.75 3.88
N ASP A 54 0.73 9.65 4.84
CA ASP A 54 1.03 11.06 4.61
C ASP A 54 2.22 11.26 3.65
N ARG A 55 3.35 10.62 3.93
CA ARG A 55 4.55 10.70 3.08
C ARG A 55 4.35 10.07 1.70
N LEU A 56 3.61 8.97 1.62
CA LEU A 56 3.34 8.31 0.35
C LEU A 56 2.48 9.19 -0.56
N ILE A 57 1.46 9.86 -0.02
CA ILE A 57 0.51 10.62 -0.84
C ILE A 57 1.04 12.01 -1.23
N HIS A 58 1.91 12.62 -0.42
CA HIS A 58 2.37 14.00 -0.60
C HIS A 58 2.97 14.30 -1.99
N HIS A 59 3.73 13.35 -2.56
CA HIS A 59 4.33 13.46 -3.90
C HIS A 59 3.97 12.27 -4.79
N SER A 60 2.68 11.92 -4.85
CA SER A 60 2.20 10.76 -5.61
C SER A 60 1.28 11.10 -6.77
N HIS A 61 1.21 10.14 -7.70
CA HIS A 61 0.11 10.00 -8.63
C HIS A 61 -0.68 8.75 -8.24
N ILE A 62 -1.95 8.93 -7.87
CA ILE A 62 -2.82 7.83 -7.47
C ILE A 62 -3.59 7.33 -8.68
N PHE A 63 -3.39 6.06 -9.03
CA PHE A 63 -4.13 5.39 -10.11
C PHE A 63 -5.15 4.44 -9.50
N ILE A 64 -6.43 4.82 -9.57
CA ILE A 64 -7.53 3.98 -9.13
C ILE A 64 -7.83 2.98 -10.24
N MET A 65 -7.57 1.71 -9.98
CA MET A 65 -7.76 0.63 -10.94
C MET A 65 -9.10 -0.07 -10.69
N GLY A 66 -9.92 -0.16 -11.73
CA GLY A 66 -11.20 -0.89 -11.71
C GLY A 66 -11.31 -1.91 -12.84
N GLY A 67 -12.40 -2.68 -12.84
CA GLY A 67 -12.72 -3.65 -13.89
C GLY A 67 -12.58 -5.12 -13.44
N GLU A 68 -12.90 -6.02 -14.37
CA GLU A 68 -12.84 -7.47 -14.08
C GLU A 68 -11.40 -7.96 -13.91
N SER A 69 -11.22 -8.91 -12.99
CA SER A 69 -9.94 -9.60 -12.81
C SER A 69 -9.49 -10.24 -14.12
N TYR A 70 -8.30 -9.86 -14.57
CA TYR A 70 -7.68 -10.43 -15.77
C TYR A 70 -7.56 -11.96 -15.67
N ARG A 71 -7.28 -12.49 -14.48
CA ARG A 71 -7.21 -13.93 -14.20
C ARG A 71 -8.56 -14.63 -14.40
N LEU A 72 -9.66 -14.00 -13.99
CA LEU A 72 -11.01 -14.55 -14.19
C LEU A 72 -11.41 -14.50 -15.66
N ARG A 73 -11.06 -13.41 -16.36
CA ARG A 73 -11.32 -13.27 -17.79
C ARG A 73 -10.64 -14.37 -18.60
N GLN A 74 -9.37 -14.67 -18.31
CA GLN A 74 -8.64 -15.76 -18.95
C GLN A 74 -9.28 -17.13 -18.68
N LYS A 75 -9.71 -17.41 -17.43
CA LYS A 75 -10.41 -18.66 -17.09
C LYS A 75 -11.75 -18.84 -17.78
N ARG A 76 -12.44 -17.76 -18.16
CA ARG A 76 -13.71 -17.82 -18.90
C ARG A 76 -13.52 -18.04 -20.41
N GLN A 77 -12.30 -17.79 -20.93
CA GLN A 77 -11.98 -17.85 -22.36
C GLN A 77 -11.31 -19.16 -22.79
N GLY A 78 -10.94 -20.03 -21.84
CA GLY A 78 -10.47 -21.39 -22.08
C GLY A 78 -11.52 -22.40 -21.63
#